data_AF-A0A2T4LNP7-F1
#
_entry.id   AF-A0A2T4LNP7-F1
#
_cell.length_a   1.000
_cell.length_b   1.000
_cell.length_c   1.000
_cell.angle_alpha   90.00
_cell.angle_beta   90.00
_cell.angle_gamma   90.00
#
_symmetry.space_group_name_H-M   'P 1'
#
loop_
_entity.id
_entity.type
_entity.pdbx_description
1 polymer ?
#
loop_
_entity_poly.entity_id
_entity_poly.type
_entity_poly.pdbx_seq_one_letter_code
_entity_poly.pdbx_strand_id
1 'polypeptide(L)'
;LQHIVEQGEVDELTVSEGLVIEGHPTHPLSKTKLPLSEADMKLYSPEFGQIIPLKLMVIHKDKAVATSMEDHEQYMLDVVLPDYKYRLKAFLESQQLNLKDYQVILVHPWQYEHVIVDTFKEWILEGYLLPTPFEVPSKATLSFRTMELVGRPFHVKLPIKVQATSAIRTVGH
;
A
#
# COMPACT_ATOMS: atom_id res chain seq x y z
N LEU A 1 11.38 46.36 2.48
CA LEU A 1 10.50 46.52 1.30
C LEU A 1 11.42 46.42 0.08
N GLN A 2 11.28 45.54 -0.92
CA GLN A 2 10.32 44.44 -1.21
C GLN A 2 10.93 43.65 -2.40
N HIS A 3 10.77 42.33 -2.64
CA HIS A 3 9.95 41.24 -2.10
C HIS A 3 10.80 39.93 -1.99
N ILE A 4 10.17 38.76 -1.81
CA ILE A 4 10.70 37.41 -2.13
C ILE A 4 9.56 36.66 -2.88
N VAL A 5 9.89 35.56 -3.57
CA VAL A 5 9.00 34.48 -4.05
C VAL A 5 8.42 34.62 -5.46
N GLU A 6 8.86 33.72 -6.35
CA GLU A 6 7.96 33.03 -7.28
C GLU A 6 8.06 31.52 -7.00
N GLN A 7 6.90 30.89 -6.75
CA GLN A 7 6.71 29.44 -6.70
C GLN A 7 6.60 28.96 -8.16
N GLY A 8 7.00 27.76 -8.54
CA GLY A 8 6.69 26.49 -7.87
C GLY A 8 5.38 25.97 -8.47
N GLU A 9 5.51 25.36 -9.65
CA GLU A 9 4.41 24.82 -10.47
C GLU A 9 3.68 23.73 -9.70
N VAL A 10 2.39 23.95 -9.38
CA VAL A 10 1.61 23.05 -8.52
C VAL A 10 0.76 22.14 -9.39
N ASP A 11 0.94 20.83 -9.23
CA ASP A 11 0.21 19.78 -9.95
C ASP A 11 -1.30 19.84 -9.64
N GLU A 12 -2.09 20.36 -10.59
CA GLU A 12 -3.53 20.62 -10.41
C GLU A 12 -4.36 19.36 -10.14
N LEU A 13 -3.88 18.18 -10.56
CA LEU A 13 -4.55 16.90 -10.31
C LEU A 13 -4.48 16.52 -8.83
N THR A 14 -3.31 16.68 -8.21
CA THR A 14 -3.11 16.45 -6.76
C THR A 14 -3.93 17.41 -5.90
N VAL A 15 -4.13 18.65 -6.37
CA VAL A 15 -4.88 19.69 -5.64
C VAL A 15 -6.40 19.45 -5.71
N SER A 16 -6.92 18.98 -6.85
CA SER A 16 -8.36 18.75 -7.04
C SER A 16 -8.91 17.64 -6.14
N GLU A 17 -8.14 16.57 -5.88
CA GLU A 17 -8.59 15.49 -4.98
C GLU A 17 -8.65 15.90 -3.49
N GLY A 18 -7.91 16.95 -3.08
CA GLY A 18 -7.91 17.47 -1.71
C GLY A 18 -8.98 18.53 -1.41
N LEU A 19 -9.70 19.03 -2.41
CA LEU A 19 -10.58 20.21 -2.30
C LEU A 19 -12.09 19.90 -2.26
N VAL A 20 -12.50 18.63 -2.26
CA VAL A 20 -13.89 18.21 -2.03
C VAL A 20 -14.20 18.23 -0.53
N ILE A 21 -14.20 19.43 0.05
CA ILE A 21 -14.48 19.67 1.49
C ILE A 21 -16.00 19.86 1.73
N GLU A 22 -16.80 20.09 0.69
CA GLU A 22 -18.27 20.16 0.78
C GLU A 22 -18.92 18.76 0.83
N GLY A 23 -18.65 18.02 1.91
CA GLY A 23 -19.48 16.88 2.29
C GLY A 23 -20.87 17.33 2.72
N HIS A 24 -21.93 16.81 2.07
CA HIS A 24 -23.32 17.14 2.42
C HIS A 24 -23.64 16.89 3.91
N PRO A 25 -24.42 17.77 4.57
CA PRO A 25 -24.48 17.88 6.04
C PRO A 25 -25.38 16.85 6.75
N THR A 26 -25.43 15.59 6.29
CA THR A 26 -26.39 14.58 6.79
C THR A 26 -25.81 13.20 7.12
N HIS A 27 -24.49 13.07 7.29
CA HIS A 27 -23.87 11.80 7.74
C HIS A 27 -22.87 11.97 8.90
N PRO A 28 -23.29 11.72 10.16
CA PRO A 28 -22.36 11.59 11.27
C PRO A 28 -21.65 10.22 11.20
N LEU A 29 -20.35 10.23 10.95
CA LEU A 29 -19.44 9.07 11.07
C LEU A 29 -19.95 7.80 10.36
N SER A 30 -19.85 7.77 9.03
CA SER A 30 -20.12 6.56 8.23
C SER A 30 -19.10 5.46 8.50
N LYS A 31 -19.41 4.63 9.50
CA LYS A 31 -18.57 3.62 10.16
C LYS A 31 -17.87 2.65 9.19
N THR A 32 -16.59 2.89 8.90
CA THR A 32 -15.70 1.90 8.27
C THR A 32 -15.30 0.84 9.31
N LYS A 33 -16.00 -0.30 9.34
CA LYS A 33 -15.62 -1.44 10.20
C LYS A 33 -14.42 -2.20 9.65
N LEU A 34 -13.24 -1.61 9.78
CA LEU A 34 -12.00 -2.32 10.05
C LEU A 34 -11.83 -2.46 11.58
N PRO A 35 -10.89 -3.29 12.07
CA PRO A 35 -10.36 -3.18 13.43
C PRO A 35 -9.37 -1.99 13.60
N LEU A 36 -9.46 -0.95 12.74
CA LEU A 36 -8.66 0.26 12.90
C LEU A 36 -9.08 1.00 14.16
N SER A 37 -8.10 1.41 14.97
CA SER A 37 -8.31 2.43 16.01
C SER A 37 -8.46 3.82 15.39
N GLU A 38 -8.90 4.80 16.18
CA GLU A 38 -8.92 6.21 15.73
C GLU A 38 -7.52 6.73 15.37
N ALA A 39 -6.46 6.15 15.94
CA ALA A 39 -5.08 6.48 15.58
C ALA A 39 -4.74 5.95 14.18
N ASP A 40 -5.11 4.70 13.89
CA ASP A 40 -4.93 4.09 12.57
C ASP A 40 -5.72 4.83 11.48
N MET A 41 -6.94 5.29 11.78
CA MET A 41 -7.71 6.11 10.84
C MET A 41 -6.97 7.41 10.49
N LYS A 42 -6.34 8.08 11.46
CA LYS A 42 -5.55 9.28 11.19
C LYS A 42 -4.30 8.99 10.35
N LEU A 43 -3.66 7.84 10.57
CA LEU A 43 -2.45 7.41 9.85
C LEU A 43 -2.73 6.95 8.42
N TYR A 44 -3.87 6.29 8.17
CA TYR A 44 -4.13 5.58 6.91
C TYR A 44 -5.28 6.14 6.06
N SER A 45 -6.08 7.10 6.55
CA SER A 45 -7.13 7.72 5.73
C SER A 45 -6.55 8.66 4.65
N PRO A 46 -7.11 8.66 3.43
CA PRO A 46 -6.69 9.54 2.34
C PRO A 46 -6.89 11.03 2.67
N GLU A 47 -7.89 11.35 3.50
CA GLU A 47 -8.24 12.71 3.95
C GLU A 47 -7.09 13.46 4.65
N PHE A 48 -6.10 12.75 5.20
CA PHE A 48 -4.93 13.36 5.84
C PHE A 48 -3.69 13.40 4.93
N GLY A 49 -3.76 12.86 3.71
CA GLY A 49 -2.67 12.91 2.71
C GLY A 49 -1.34 12.30 3.14
N GLN A 50 -1.32 11.46 4.19
CA GLN A 50 -0.09 10.98 4.81
C GLN A 50 0.70 10.02 3.91
N ILE A 51 2.02 10.02 4.07
CA ILE A 51 2.88 9.02 3.43
C ILE A 51 2.83 7.73 4.24
N ILE A 52 2.30 6.68 3.63
CA ILE A 52 2.11 5.36 4.21
C ILE A 52 3.24 4.45 3.69
N PRO A 53 4.18 4.02 4.54
CA PRO A 53 5.35 3.23 4.12
C PRO A 53 4.96 1.75 3.94
N LEU A 54 4.67 1.32 2.72
CA LEU A 54 4.30 -0.07 2.45
C LEU A 54 5.47 -1.00 2.74
N LYS A 55 5.24 -2.03 3.55
CA LYS A 55 6.24 -3.04 3.86
C LYS A 55 6.54 -3.85 2.60
N LEU A 56 7.81 -3.92 2.24
CA LEU A 56 8.28 -4.76 1.15
C LEU A 56 8.61 -6.14 1.72
N MET A 57 7.97 -7.18 1.22
CA MET A 57 8.25 -8.57 1.59
C MET A 57 8.60 -9.37 0.34
N VAL A 58 9.28 -10.50 0.53
CA VAL A 58 9.47 -11.48 -0.54
C VAL A 58 8.83 -12.81 -0.18
N ILE A 59 8.24 -13.48 -1.16
CA ILE A 59 7.56 -14.77 -1.02
C ILE A 59 8.15 -15.77 -2.02
N HIS A 60 8.42 -16.99 -1.58
CA HIS A 60 8.97 -18.05 -2.42
C HIS A 60 7.96 -18.45 -3.50
N LYS A 61 8.43 -18.66 -4.74
CA LYS A 61 7.58 -18.92 -5.91
C LYS A 61 6.60 -20.08 -5.70
N ASP A 62 7.06 -21.17 -5.08
CA ASP A 62 6.23 -22.35 -4.79
C ASP A 62 4.99 -22.07 -3.91
N LYS A 63 4.94 -20.91 -3.24
CA LYS A 63 3.80 -20.47 -2.40
C LYS A 63 3.05 -19.27 -2.97
N ALA A 64 3.44 -18.76 -4.14
CA ALA A 64 2.90 -17.54 -4.74
C ALA A 64 2.46 -17.76 -6.20
N VAL A 65 1.16 -17.61 -6.46
CA VAL A 65 0.64 -17.54 -7.83
C VAL A 65 0.66 -16.09 -8.31
N ALA A 66 1.71 -15.72 -9.04
CA ALA A 66 1.81 -14.41 -9.66
C ALA A 66 1.11 -14.40 -11.03
N THR A 67 -0.08 -13.78 -11.13
CA THR A 67 -0.77 -13.56 -12.41
C THR A 67 -0.39 -12.20 -13.00
N SER A 68 0.66 -12.17 -13.83
CA SER A 68 1.02 -11.02 -14.67
C SER A 68 0.28 -11.09 -16.01
N MET A 69 -0.09 -9.94 -16.59
CA MET A 69 -0.73 -9.88 -17.92
C MET A 69 0.27 -10.04 -19.08
N GLU A 70 1.57 -9.92 -18.82
CA GLU A 70 2.63 -9.85 -19.84
C GLU A 70 3.66 -11.00 -19.75
N ASP A 71 3.37 -12.07 -19.01
CA ASP A 71 4.29 -13.18 -18.69
C ASP A 71 5.62 -12.73 -18.02
N HIS A 72 5.70 -11.46 -17.62
CA HIS A 72 6.89 -10.86 -17.04
C HIS A 72 6.95 -11.12 -15.54
N GLU A 73 7.49 -12.29 -15.18
CA GLU A 73 7.55 -12.84 -13.82
C GLU A 73 8.19 -11.91 -12.77
N GLN A 74 9.02 -10.95 -13.19
CA GLN A 74 9.73 -10.02 -12.30
C GLN A 74 9.32 -8.54 -12.51
N TYR A 75 8.17 -8.28 -13.15
CA TYR A 75 7.67 -6.93 -13.46
C TYR A 75 7.68 -5.96 -12.26
N MET A 76 7.30 -6.43 -11.07
CA MET A 76 7.33 -5.64 -9.83
C MET A 76 8.73 -5.11 -9.50
N LEU A 77 9.79 -5.85 -9.82
CA LEU A 77 11.18 -5.44 -9.58
C LEU A 77 11.79 -4.70 -10.76
N ASP A 78 11.44 -5.07 -11.99
CA ASP A 78 12.08 -4.54 -13.19
C ASP A 78 11.48 -3.22 -13.67
N VAL A 79 10.18 -3.01 -13.41
CA VAL A 79 9.42 -1.87 -13.91
C VAL A 79 8.93 -0.99 -12.75
N VAL A 80 8.35 -1.59 -11.71
CA VAL A 80 7.74 -0.82 -10.60
C VAL A 80 8.78 -0.40 -9.55
N LEU A 81 9.70 -1.29 -9.15
CA LEU A 81 10.65 -1.06 -8.05
C LEU A 81 12.13 -1.33 -8.42
N PRO A 82 12.66 -0.80 -9.55
CA PRO A 82 14.05 -1.06 -9.99
C PRO A 82 15.11 -0.71 -8.94
N ASP A 83 14.91 0.37 -8.18
CA ASP A 83 15.82 0.81 -7.10
C ASP A 83 15.95 -0.23 -5.97
N TYR A 84 14.91 -1.06 -5.77
CA TYR A 84 14.86 -2.08 -4.73
C TYR A 84 15.44 -3.41 -5.20
N LYS A 85 15.50 -3.69 -6.51
CA LYS A 85 16.03 -4.94 -7.05
C LYS A 85 17.44 -5.26 -6.53
N TYR A 86 18.35 -4.29 -6.59
CA TYR A 86 19.72 -4.45 -6.09
C TYR A 86 19.79 -4.56 -4.56
N ARG A 87 18.94 -3.81 -3.84
CA ARG A 87 18.89 -3.82 -2.37
C ARG A 87 18.36 -5.15 -1.82
N LEU A 88 17.29 -5.66 -2.41
CA LEU A 88 16.71 -6.97 -2.12
C LEU A 88 17.67 -8.09 -2.48
N LYS A 89 18.35 -8.00 -3.63
CA LYS A 89 19.38 -8.97 -4.01
C LYS A 89 20.46 -9.08 -2.93
N ALA A 90 21.06 -7.96 -2.53
CA ALA A 90 22.09 -7.96 -1.48
C ALA A 90 21.58 -8.45 -0.11
N PHE A 91 20.33 -8.12 0.25
CA PHE A 91 19.68 -8.58 1.49
C PHE A 91 19.43 -10.10 1.51
N LEU A 92 19.07 -10.70 0.37
CA LEU A 92 18.88 -12.15 0.28
C LEU A 92 20.22 -12.89 0.18
N GLU A 93 21.19 -12.36 -0.58
CA GLU A 93 22.53 -12.95 -0.69
C GLU A 93 23.25 -13.03 0.67
N SER A 94 23.06 -12.05 1.57
CA SER A 94 23.61 -12.12 2.94
C SER A 94 23.00 -13.24 3.79
N GLN A 95 21.78 -13.68 3.46
CA GLN A 95 21.08 -14.81 4.08
C GLN A 95 21.29 -16.14 3.31
N GLN A 96 22.20 -16.17 2.33
CA GLN A 96 22.42 -17.30 1.41
C GLN A 96 21.19 -17.68 0.57
N LEU A 97 20.27 -16.73 0.34
CA LEU A 97 19.09 -16.87 -0.49
C LEU A 97 19.27 -16.14 -1.83
N ASN A 98 18.56 -16.62 -2.86
CA ASN A 98 18.67 -16.10 -4.21
C ASN A 98 17.35 -15.44 -4.62
N LEU A 99 17.41 -14.15 -5.00
CA LEU A 99 16.25 -13.36 -5.40
C LEU A 99 15.43 -13.99 -6.55
N LYS A 100 16.06 -14.84 -7.40
CA LYS A 100 15.37 -15.54 -8.49
C LYS A 100 14.36 -16.58 -8.03
N ASP A 101 14.43 -17.05 -6.79
CA ASP A 101 13.53 -18.08 -6.25
C ASP A 101 12.31 -17.45 -5.54
N TYR A 102 12.29 -16.11 -5.48
CA TYR A 102 11.30 -15.31 -4.80
C TYR A 102 10.55 -14.35 -5.74
N GLN A 103 9.42 -13.86 -5.24
CA GLN A 103 8.55 -12.83 -5.78
C GLN A 103 8.42 -11.71 -4.76
N VAL A 104 8.21 -10.47 -5.22
CA VAL A 104 8.04 -9.30 -4.33
C VAL A 104 6.57 -9.01 -4.12
N ILE A 105 6.18 -8.80 -2.86
CA ILE A 105 4.85 -8.32 -2.48
C ILE A 105 4.95 -7.03 -1.66
N LEU A 106 3.97 -6.15 -1.85
CA LEU A 106 3.75 -4.99 -1.01
C LEU A 106 2.65 -5.31 0.00
N VAL A 107 2.85 -4.92 1.26
CA VAL A 107 1.90 -5.14 2.34
C VAL A 107 1.67 -3.81 3.07
N HIS A 108 0.41 -3.48 3.32
CA HIS A 108 0.05 -2.31 4.11
C HIS A 108 0.52 -2.50 5.58
N PRO A 109 1.11 -1.50 6.26
CA PRO A 109 1.63 -1.65 7.63
C PRO A 109 0.64 -2.29 8.61
N TRP A 110 -0.59 -1.79 8.66
CA TRP A 110 -1.64 -2.39 9.48
C TRP A 110 -1.92 -3.87 9.14
N GLN A 111 -1.92 -4.25 7.86
CA GLN A 111 -2.12 -5.65 7.45
C GLN A 111 -0.91 -6.51 7.82
N TYR A 112 0.31 -5.96 7.76
CA TYR A 112 1.52 -6.63 8.20
C TYR A 112 1.45 -6.99 9.69
N GLU A 113 1.15 -6.00 10.54
CA GLU A 113 1.13 -6.14 12.00
C GLU A 113 -0.06 -6.95 12.52
N HIS A 114 -1.27 -6.74 11.97
CA HIS A 114 -2.51 -7.36 12.48
C HIS A 114 -2.93 -8.66 11.78
N VAL A 115 -2.28 -9.03 10.66
CA VAL A 115 -2.68 -10.23 9.89
C VAL A 115 -1.48 -11.06 9.47
N ILE A 116 -0.44 -10.48 8.84
CA ILE A 116 0.63 -11.28 8.26
C ILE A 116 1.47 -11.99 9.32
N VAL A 117 1.90 -11.28 10.36
CA VAL A 117 2.76 -11.84 11.42
C VAL A 117 2.13 -13.05 12.12
N ASP A 118 0.83 -12.99 12.40
CA ASP A 118 0.11 -14.11 13.05
C ASP A 118 -0.31 -15.21 12.07
N THR A 119 -0.86 -14.85 10.90
CA THR A 119 -1.45 -15.83 9.96
C THR A 119 -0.39 -16.62 9.20
N PHE A 120 0.76 -16.01 8.89
CA PHE A 120 1.83 -16.61 8.08
C PHE A 120 3.11 -16.88 8.89
N LYS A 121 3.00 -16.97 10.22
CA LYS A 121 4.12 -17.24 11.11
C LYS A 121 4.93 -18.47 10.72
N GLU A 122 4.26 -19.56 10.34
CA GLU A 122 4.90 -20.79 9.87
C GLU A 122 5.70 -20.56 8.58
N TRP A 123 5.12 -19.84 7.60
CA TRP A 123 5.82 -19.52 6.35
C TRP A 123 7.02 -18.58 6.55
N ILE A 124 6.98 -17.73 7.59
CA ILE A 124 8.13 -16.89 7.99
C ILE A 124 9.23 -17.76 8.61
N LEU A 125 8.89 -18.72 9.47
CA LEU A 125 9.84 -19.65 10.07
C LEU A 125 10.46 -20.62 9.05
N GLU A 126 9.69 -21.05 8.06
CA GLU A 126 10.13 -21.94 6.97
C GLU A 126 10.85 -21.20 5.82
N GLY A 127 10.95 -19.87 5.88
CA GLY A 127 11.62 -19.06 4.85
C GLY A 127 10.83 -18.88 3.54
N TYR A 128 9.58 -19.32 3.50
CA TYR A 128 8.67 -19.11 2.36
C TYR A 128 8.16 -17.67 2.25
N LEU A 129 8.06 -16.92 3.36
CA LEU A 129 7.66 -15.51 3.38
C LEU A 129 8.62 -14.72 4.25
N LEU A 130 9.40 -13.82 3.66
CA LEU A 130 10.45 -13.10 4.36
C LEU A 130 10.12 -11.60 4.47
N PRO A 131 10.05 -11.05 5.70
CA PRO A 131 10.03 -9.60 5.88
C PRO A 131 11.39 -9.01 5.47
N THR A 132 11.37 -7.86 4.82
CA THR A 132 12.60 -7.13 4.46
C THR A 132 12.65 -5.79 5.19
N PRO A 133 13.83 -5.19 5.40
CA PRO A 133 13.95 -3.88 6.05
C PRO A 133 13.54 -2.72 5.12
N PHE A 134 12.98 -3.01 3.95
CA PHE A 134 12.65 -2.02 2.93
C PHE A 134 11.18 -1.64 2.96
N GLU A 135 10.93 -0.37 2.71
CA GLU A 135 9.60 0.21 2.65
C GLU A 135 9.46 1.03 1.37
N VAL A 136 8.26 1.04 0.79
CA VAL A 136 7.93 1.85 -0.39
C VAL A 136 6.95 2.94 0.04
N PRO A 137 7.33 4.23 -0.06
CA PRO A 137 6.43 5.33 0.31
C PRO A 137 5.23 5.38 -0.65
N SER A 138 4.04 5.53 -0.09
CA SER A 138 2.78 5.56 -0.85
C SER A 138 1.78 6.52 -0.24
N LYS A 139 0.70 6.84 -0.97
CA LYS A 139 -0.48 7.54 -0.45
C LYS A 139 -1.73 6.71 -0.71
N ALA A 140 -2.68 6.71 0.22
CA ALA A 140 -3.98 6.10 -0.01
C ALA A 140 -4.82 6.98 -0.95
N THR A 141 -5.48 6.39 -1.95
CA THR A 141 -6.50 7.10 -2.74
C THR A 141 -7.85 7.06 -2.03
N LEU A 142 -8.85 7.81 -2.54
CA LEU A 142 -10.25 7.79 -2.05
C LEU A 142 -10.87 6.38 -1.92
N SER A 143 -10.29 5.38 -2.59
CA SER A 143 -10.72 3.97 -2.49
C SER A 143 -10.22 3.21 -1.25
N PHE A 144 -9.32 3.80 -0.43
CA PHE A 144 -8.58 3.22 0.72
C PHE A 144 -7.69 2.00 0.42
N ARG A 145 -8.09 1.11 -0.49
CA ARG A 145 -7.38 -0.13 -0.85
C ARG A 145 -6.40 0.01 -2.02
N THR A 146 -6.37 1.17 -2.65
CA THR A 146 -5.45 1.49 -3.74
C THR A 146 -4.46 2.53 -3.23
N MET A 147 -3.18 2.24 -3.41
CA MET A 147 -2.08 3.08 -2.97
C MET A 147 -1.35 3.63 -4.20
N GLU A 148 -1.23 4.95 -4.30
CA GLU A 148 -0.31 5.60 -5.25
C GLU A 148 1.13 5.45 -4.71
N LEU A 149 2.08 5.00 -5.52
CA LEU A 149 3.48 4.92 -5.11
C LEU A 149 4.19 6.26 -5.28
N VAL A 150 4.68 6.85 -4.18
CA VAL A 150 5.30 8.19 -4.22
C VAL A 150 6.54 8.18 -5.12
N GLY A 151 6.57 9.12 -6.07
CA GLY A 151 7.64 9.26 -7.06
C GLY A 151 7.59 8.23 -8.19
N ARG A 152 6.46 7.53 -8.40
CA ARG A 152 6.30 6.49 -9.43
C ARG A 152 4.90 6.54 -10.04
N PRO A 153 4.73 6.39 -11.36
CA PRO A 153 3.42 6.44 -12.02
C PRO A 153 2.62 5.12 -11.87
N PHE A 154 2.64 4.51 -10.68
CA PHE A 154 2.05 3.19 -10.42
C PHE A 154 1.10 3.21 -9.23
N HIS A 155 -0.05 2.58 -9.42
CA HIS A 155 -1.07 2.37 -8.39
C HIS A 155 -1.13 0.89 -8.01
N VAL A 156 -1.00 0.58 -6.72
CA VAL A 156 -1.01 -0.80 -6.20
C VAL A 156 -2.29 -1.04 -5.43
N LYS A 157 -3.05 -2.07 -5.81
CA LYS A 157 -4.22 -2.53 -5.06
C LYS A 157 -3.76 -3.55 -4.02
N LEU A 158 -3.96 -3.23 -2.75
CA LEU A 158 -3.54 -4.09 -1.63
C LEU A 158 -4.73 -4.88 -1.06
N PRO A 159 -4.50 -6.12 -0.60
CA PRO A 159 -5.52 -6.93 0.08
C PRO A 159 -5.72 -6.45 1.53
N ILE A 160 -6.21 -5.22 1.70
CA ILE A 160 -6.66 -4.67 2.98
C ILE A 160 -8.12 -5.09 3.16
N LYS A 161 -8.48 -5.65 4.34
CA LYS A 161 -9.85 -6.09 4.67
C LYS A 161 -10.83 -4.91 4.94
N VAL A 162 -10.85 -3.89 4.08
CA VAL A 162 -11.77 -2.75 4.21
C VAL A 162 -13.17 -3.15 3.73
N GLN A 163 -14.13 -3.34 4.64
CA GLN A 163 -15.54 -3.45 4.26
C GLN A 163 -16.15 -2.07 4.03
N ALA A 164 -15.92 -1.51 2.84
CA ALA A 164 -16.48 -0.23 2.39
C ALA A 164 -17.86 -0.39 1.74
N THR A 165 -18.89 -0.79 2.52
CA THR A 165 -20.30 -0.71 2.08
C THR A 165 -21.29 -0.44 3.22
N SER A 166 -21.77 0.79 3.31
CA SER A 166 -23.05 1.10 3.95
C SER A 166 -24.18 0.93 2.93
N ALA A 167 -24.82 -0.24 2.92
CA ALA A 167 -26.00 -0.50 2.09
C ALA A 167 -27.07 -1.24 2.90
N ILE A 168 -27.79 -0.52 3.77
CA ILE A 168 -29.05 -1.01 4.33
C ILE A 168 -30.09 -0.91 3.22
N ARG A 169 -30.39 -2.02 2.54
CA ARG A 169 -31.58 -2.11 1.68
C ARG A 169 -32.81 -2.32 2.55
N THR A 170 -33.34 -1.23 3.11
CA THR A 170 -34.73 -1.22 3.59
C THR A 170 -35.62 -0.99 2.37
N VAL A 171 -36.17 -2.07 1.81
CA VAL A 171 -37.39 -1.96 1.00
C VAL A 171 -38.54 -2.20 1.96
N GLY A 172 -39.11 -1.11 2.47
CA GLY A 172 -40.43 -1.14 3.09
C GLY A 172 -41.43 -0.60 2.09
N HIS A 173 -42.25 -1.48 1.51
CA HIS A 173 -43.70 -1.43 1.77
C HIS A 173 -44.40 -2.74 1.39
#